data_AF-A0A965GXA0-F1
#
_entry.id   AF-A0A965GXA0-F1
#
_cell.length_a   1.000
_cell.length_b   1.000
_cell.length_c   1.000
_cell.angle_alpha   90.00
_cell.angle_beta   90.00
_cell.angle_gamma   90.00
#
_symmetry.space_group_name_H-M   'P 1'
#
loop_
_entity.id
_entity.type
_entity.pdbx_description
1 polymer ?
#
loop_
_entity_poly.entity_id
_entity_poly.type
_entity_poly.pdbx_seq_one_letter_code
_entity_poly.pdbx_strand_id
1 'polypeptide(L)'
;GGDKAGQEAEITVTLNAVKERELPAIDDAWAQMASEFDTVKELRSSIEDQIKRSKSYTQGLQARELLTEQLLTLVDVPVSEELINADVERHLESEGKASDDPHREEVLVESTKSFQVQMLLDAIAEAEQVKVNENELLQYLIQASQSYGMEPNEFVKVVDEQGQISQGTICCT
;
A
#
# COMPACT_ATOMS: atom_id res chain seq x y z
N GLY A 1 15.01 -5.61 -26.64
CA GLY A 1 16.20 -5.67 -27.51
C GLY A 1 15.86 -5.04 -28.83
N GLY A 2 16.59 -4.01 -29.25
CA GLY A 2 16.43 -3.39 -30.57
C GLY A 2 17.32 -4.05 -31.63
N ASP A 3 17.28 -3.53 -32.85
CA ASP A 3 17.89 -4.08 -34.08
C ASP A 3 19.41 -4.37 -34.04
N LYS A 4 20.09 -4.00 -32.96
CA LYS A 4 21.54 -4.19 -32.71
C LYS A 4 21.82 -5.16 -31.55
N ALA A 5 20.83 -5.93 -31.10
CA ALA A 5 20.99 -6.90 -30.02
C ALA A 5 22.01 -7.99 -30.40
N GLY A 6 23.02 -8.20 -29.54
CA GLY A 6 24.05 -9.23 -29.71
C GLY A 6 25.25 -8.83 -30.59
N GLN A 7 25.34 -7.57 -31.03
CA GLN A 7 26.49 -7.05 -31.77
C GLN A 7 27.41 -6.25 -30.86
N GLU A 8 28.73 -6.48 -30.94
CA GLU A 8 29.72 -5.65 -30.25
C GLU A 8 29.75 -4.24 -30.86
N ALA A 9 29.73 -3.21 -30.01
CA ALA A 9 29.74 -1.82 -30.42
C ALA A 9 30.93 -1.09 -29.79
N GLU A 10 31.66 -0.33 -30.62
CA GLU A 10 32.73 0.53 -30.16
C GLU A 10 32.16 1.90 -29.80
N ILE A 11 32.12 2.21 -28.50
CA ILE A 11 31.65 3.50 -27.98
C ILE A 11 32.87 4.38 -27.71
N THR A 12 33.10 5.35 -28.58
CA THR A 12 34.10 6.40 -28.32
C THR A 12 33.51 7.44 -27.39
N VAL A 13 33.96 7.44 -26.13
CA VAL A 13 33.59 8.47 -25.15
C VAL A 13 34.67 9.54 -25.12
N THR A 14 34.32 10.75 -25.55
CA THR A 14 35.20 11.93 -25.46
C THR A 14 34.91 12.69 -24.17
N LEU A 15 35.90 12.79 -23.27
CA LEU A 15 35.80 13.58 -22.06
C LEU A 15 35.85 15.08 -22.40
N ASN A 16 34.71 15.74 -22.36
CA ASN A 16 34.61 17.16 -22.71
C ASN A 16 34.96 18.09 -21.53
N ALA A 17 34.58 17.73 -20.31
CA ALA A 17 34.88 18.51 -19.11
C ALA A 17 34.71 17.65 -17.84
N VAL A 18 35.54 17.90 -16.84
CA VAL A 18 35.34 17.43 -15.47
C VAL A 18 34.86 18.63 -14.65
N LYS A 19 33.67 18.51 -14.05
CA LYS A 19 33.09 19.56 -13.20
C LYS A 19 32.83 18.98 -11.82
N GLU A 20 33.23 19.73 -10.80
CA GLU A 20 32.90 19.43 -9.42
C GLU A 20 31.52 19.99 -9.07
N ARG A 21 30.73 19.24 -8.30
CA ARG A 21 29.42 19.71 -7.81
C ARG A 21 29.61 20.30 -6.41
N GLU A 22 29.60 21.62 -6.32
CA GLU A 22 29.51 22.32 -5.04
C GLU A 22 28.05 22.41 -4.60
N LEU A 23 27.74 21.93 -3.40
CA LEU A 23 26.41 22.07 -2.82
C LEU A 23 26.21 23.51 -2.35
N PRO A 24 25.05 24.14 -2.64
CA PRO A 24 24.75 25.46 -2.12
C PRO A 24 24.67 25.44 -0.58
N ALA A 25 24.93 26.59 0.04
CA ALA A 25 24.70 26.77 1.46
C ALA A 25 23.19 26.62 1.76
N ILE A 26 22.87 25.98 2.88
CA ILE A 26 21.49 25.85 3.36
C ILE A 26 21.15 27.13 4.12
N ASP A 27 20.77 28.17 3.39
CA ASP A 27 20.33 29.46 3.89
C ASP A 27 18.90 29.81 3.42
N ASP A 28 18.36 30.94 3.87
CA ASP A 28 16.99 31.33 3.57
C ASP A 28 16.78 31.64 2.07
N ALA A 29 17.82 32.11 1.38
CA ALA A 29 17.77 32.32 -0.07
C ALA A 29 17.67 30.97 -0.81
N TRP A 30 18.41 29.96 -0.35
CA TRP A 30 18.26 28.60 -0.84
C TRP A 30 16.87 28.03 -0.53
N ALA A 31 16.33 28.25 0.67
CA ALA A 31 15.00 27.77 1.04
C ALA A 31 13.91 28.32 0.10
N GLN A 32 13.98 29.62 -0.23
CA GLN A 32 13.06 30.27 -1.17
C GLN A 32 13.19 29.75 -2.61
N MET A 33 14.42 29.43 -3.05
CA MET A 33 14.64 28.87 -4.38
C MET A 33 14.22 27.40 -4.50
N ALA A 34 14.42 26.62 -3.43
CA ALA A 34 14.24 25.18 -3.46
C ALA A 34 12.87 24.71 -2.93
N SER A 35 12.10 25.60 -2.29
CA SER A 35 10.85 25.24 -1.63
C SER A 35 9.83 26.38 -1.65
N GLU A 36 8.63 26.11 -1.12
CA GLU A 36 7.57 27.11 -0.92
C GLU A 36 7.77 28.00 0.33
N PHE A 37 8.84 27.78 1.10
CA PHE A 37 9.09 28.44 2.38
C PHE A 37 10.08 29.60 2.27
N ASP A 38 9.87 30.62 3.10
CA ASP A 38 10.72 31.82 3.12
C ASP A 38 12.02 31.61 3.90
N THR A 39 12.04 30.64 4.82
CA THR A 39 13.21 30.37 5.69
C THR A 39 13.56 28.89 5.80
N VAL A 40 14.84 28.60 6.10
CA VAL A 40 15.31 27.23 6.39
C VAL A 40 14.57 26.64 7.59
N LYS A 41 14.19 27.49 8.56
CA LYS A 41 13.47 27.06 9.76
C LYS A 41 12.09 26.52 9.42
N GLU A 42 11.34 27.19 8.55
CA GLU A 42 10.02 26.75 8.11
C GLU A 42 10.10 25.48 7.27
N LEU A 43 11.06 25.41 6.33
CA LEU A 43 11.31 24.21 5.56
C LEU A 43 11.65 23.01 6.47
N ARG A 44 12.53 23.20 7.46
CA ARG A 44 12.85 22.16 8.45
C ARG A 44 11.62 21.74 9.24
N SER A 45 10.83 22.69 9.73
CA SER A 45 9.60 22.38 10.48
C SER A 45 8.62 21.57 9.65
N SER A 46 8.42 21.93 8.38
CA SER A 46 7.54 21.20 7.45
C SER A 46 8.03 19.78 7.22
N ILE A 47 9.34 19.58 7.00
CA ILE A 47 9.95 18.25 6.86
C ILE A 47 9.78 17.44 8.14
N GLU A 48 10.01 18.03 9.31
CA GLU A 48 9.81 17.38 10.61
C GLU A 48 8.36 16.94 10.80
N ASP A 49 7.39 17.78 10.43
CA ASP A 49 5.97 17.45 10.49
C ASP A 49 5.59 16.36 9.48
N GLN A 50 6.14 16.39 8.26
CA GLN A 50 5.95 15.33 7.27
C GLN A 50 6.47 13.98 7.77
N ILE A 51 7.70 13.96 8.31
CA ILE A 51 8.31 12.75 8.88
C ILE A 51 7.49 12.28 10.08
N LYS A 52 7.07 13.19 10.96
CA LYS A 52 6.25 12.84 12.13
C LYS A 52 4.94 12.19 11.72
N ARG A 53 4.21 12.77 10.76
CA ARG A 53 2.97 12.17 10.23
C ARG A 53 3.22 10.79 9.64
N SER A 54 4.24 10.66 8.79
CA SER A 54 4.63 9.37 8.19
C SER A 54 4.95 8.32 9.26
N LYS A 55 5.80 8.65 10.24
CA LYS A 55 6.19 7.72 11.31
C LYS A 55 5.03 7.35 12.22
N SER A 56 4.18 8.30 12.57
CA SER A 56 3.00 8.04 13.42
C SER A 56 2.02 7.10 12.71
N TYR A 57 1.82 7.30 11.41
CA TYR A 57 1.01 6.39 10.58
C TYR A 57 1.61 4.98 10.51
N THR A 58 2.91 4.86 10.19
CA THR A 58 3.59 3.55 10.16
C THR A 58 3.54 2.84 11.53
N GLN A 59 3.73 3.59 12.62
CA GLN A 59 3.62 3.02 13.97
C GLN A 59 2.21 2.51 14.25
N GLY A 60 1.17 3.23 13.81
CA GLY A 60 -0.22 2.78 13.90
C GLY A 60 -0.47 1.47 13.14
N LEU A 61 0.06 1.34 11.93
CA LEU A 61 -0.04 0.09 11.14
C LEU A 61 0.67 -1.08 11.82
N GLN A 62 1.88 -0.85 12.36
CA GLN A 62 2.62 -1.89 13.09
C GLN A 62 1.89 -2.31 14.36
N ALA A 63 1.31 -1.35 15.08
CA ALA A 63 0.51 -1.64 16.27
C ALA A 63 -0.75 -2.44 15.91
N ARG A 64 -1.41 -2.13 14.78
CA ARG A 64 -2.54 -2.90 14.25
C ARG A 64 -2.15 -4.36 13.99
N GLU A 65 -1.05 -4.59 13.26
CA GLU A 65 -0.60 -5.95 12.95
C GLU A 65 -0.31 -6.75 14.24
N LEU A 66 0.51 -6.20 15.13
CA LEU A 66 0.88 -6.88 16.38
C LEU A 66 -0.33 -7.15 17.28
N LEU A 67 -1.29 -6.22 17.33
CA LEU A 67 -2.53 -6.42 18.08
C LEU A 67 -3.34 -7.56 17.47
N THR A 68 -3.53 -7.58 16.16
CA THR A 68 -4.27 -8.63 15.46
C THR A 68 -3.63 -10.01 15.67
N GLU A 69 -2.31 -10.11 15.55
CA GLU A 69 -1.58 -11.35 15.85
C GLU A 69 -1.82 -11.81 17.29
N GLN A 70 -1.72 -10.89 18.25
CA GLN A 70 -1.96 -11.22 19.66
C GLN A 70 -3.41 -11.67 19.88
N LEU A 71 -4.40 -11.05 19.23
CA LEU A 71 -5.80 -11.46 19.35
C LEU A 71 -6.04 -12.88 18.80
N LEU A 72 -5.40 -13.23 17.68
CA LEU A 72 -5.47 -14.59 17.14
C LEU A 72 -4.87 -15.66 18.06
N THR A 73 -3.93 -15.29 18.95
CA THR A 73 -3.43 -16.24 19.96
C THR A 73 -4.42 -16.47 21.12
N LEU A 74 -5.35 -15.54 21.32
CA LEU A 74 -6.30 -15.57 22.45
C LEU A 74 -7.65 -16.18 22.06
N VAL A 75 -7.97 -16.23 20.77
CA VAL A 75 -9.27 -16.65 20.25
C VAL A 75 -9.07 -17.73 19.20
N ASP A 76 -9.79 -18.84 19.34
CA ASP A 76 -9.88 -19.87 18.31
C ASP A 76 -10.96 -19.48 17.29
N VAL A 77 -10.55 -19.16 16.06
CA VAL A 77 -11.45 -18.74 14.98
C VAL A 77 -11.61 -19.92 14.00
N PRO A 78 -12.75 -20.63 14.02
CA PRO A 78 -12.99 -21.75 13.13
C PRO A 78 -13.23 -21.24 11.70
N VAL A 79 -12.42 -21.69 10.76
CA VAL A 79 -12.57 -21.42 9.32
C VAL A 79 -12.88 -22.71 8.56
N SER A 80 -13.68 -22.60 7.49
CA SER A 80 -14.04 -23.75 6.66
C SER A 80 -12.88 -24.13 5.73
N GLU A 81 -12.39 -25.36 5.83
CA GLU A 81 -11.33 -25.89 4.96
C GLU A 81 -11.69 -25.80 3.47
N GLU A 82 -12.97 -25.96 3.12
CA GLU A 82 -13.43 -25.87 1.73
C GLU A 82 -13.24 -24.44 1.18
N LEU A 83 -13.57 -23.42 1.98
CA LEU A 83 -13.40 -22.02 1.59
C LEU A 83 -11.93 -21.65 1.46
N ILE A 84 -11.10 -22.11 2.39
CA ILE A 84 -9.65 -21.89 2.33
C ILE A 84 -9.06 -22.56 1.08
N ASN A 85 -9.38 -23.83 0.82
CA ASN A 85 -8.84 -24.52 -0.35
C ASN A 85 -9.30 -23.88 -1.67
N ALA A 86 -10.54 -23.42 -1.75
CA ALA A 86 -11.03 -22.68 -2.92
C ALA A 86 -10.30 -21.34 -3.10
N ASP A 87 -9.92 -20.67 -2.01
CA ASP A 87 -9.14 -19.44 -2.06
C ASP A 87 -7.69 -19.67 -2.50
N VAL A 88 -7.04 -20.69 -1.93
CA VAL A 88 -5.68 -21.11 -2.30
C VAL A 88 -5.60 -21.46 -3.79
N GLU A 89 -6.60 -22.19 -4.31
CA GLU A 89 -6.63 -22.52 -5.75
C GLU A 89 -6.72 -21.26 -6.61
N ARG A 90 -7.65 -20.34 -6.29
CA ARG A 90 -7.78 -19.06 -7.01
C ARG A 90 -6.50 -18.24 -6.96
N HIS A 91 -5.82 -18.22 -5.82
CA HIS A 91 -4.56 -17.51 -5.65
C HIS A 91 -3.49 -18.09 -6.57
N LEU A 92 -3.29 -19.41 -6.56
CA LEU A 92 -2.31 -20.07 -7.43
C LEU A 92 -2.65 -19.92 -8.93
N GLU A 93 -3.93 -20.03 -9.29
CA GLU A 93 -4.40 -19.78 -10.66
C GLU A 93 -4.08 -18.35 -11.12
N SER A 94 -4.23 -17.36 -10.24
CA SER A 94 -3.93 -15.95 -10.55
C SER A 94 -2.44 -15.71 -10.83
N GLU A 95 -1.56 -16.53 -10.23
CA GLU A 95 -0.13 -16.55 -10.47
C GLU A 95 0.27 -17.45 -11.66
N GLY A 96 -0.69 -18.16 -12.26
CA GLY A 96 -0.44 -19.15 -13.31
C GLY A 96 0.30 -20.40 -12.82
N LYS A 97 0.18 -20.72 -11.52
CA LYS A 97 0.79 -21.89 -10.89
C LYS A 97 -0.17 -23.08 -10.90
N ALA A 98 0.40 -24.27 -10.81
CA ALA A 98 -0.38 -25.50 -10.66
C ALA A 98 -0.82 -25.68 -9.20
N SER A 99 -1.92 -26.40 -8.98
CA SER A 99 -2.48 -26.68 -7.65
C SER A 99 -1.50 -27.41 -6.71
N ASP A 100 -0.54 -28.15 -7.26
CA ASP A 100 0.50 -28.90 -6.52
C ASP A 100 1.82 -28.14 -6.37
N ASP A 101 1.86 -26.85 -6.70
CA ASP A 101 3.05 -26.03 -6.54
C ASP A 101 3.49 -25.97 -5.04
N PRO A 102 4.79 -26.06 -4.72
CA PRO A 102 5.28 -25.93 -3.34
C PRO A 102 4.83 -24.66 -2.62
N HIS A 103 4.55 -23.57 -3.37
CA HIS A 103 4.02 -22.33 -2.82
C HIS A 103 2.63 -22.50 -2.17
N ARG A 104 1.88 -23.55 -2.53
CA ARG A 104 0.57 -23.85 -1.94
C ARG A 104 0.57 -23.89 -0.41
N GLU A 105 1.63 -24.41 0.21
CA GLU A 105 1.71 -24.50 1.68
C GLU A 105 1.77 -23.10 2.32
N GLU A 106 2.51 -22.18 1.71
CA GLU A 106 2.61 -20.79 2.16
C GLU A 106 1.28 -20.06 1.97
N VAL A 107 0.67 -20.19 0.79
CA VAL A 107 -0.64 -19.60 0.47
C VAL A 107 -1.72 -20.15 1.41
N LEU A 108 -1.67 -21.45 1.75
CA LEU A 108 -2.60 -22.04 2.70
C LEU A 108 -2.54 -21.37 4.08
N VAL A 109 -1.34 -21.14 4.59
CA VAL A 109 -1.14 -20.46 5.88
C VAL A 109 -1.62 -19.01 5.80
N GLU A 110 -1.29 -18.31 4.72
CA GLU A 110 -1.68 -16.91 4.52
C GLU A 110 -3.20 -16.76 4.37
N SER A 111 -3.84 -17.53 3.48
CA SER A 111 -5.31 -17.54 3.32
C SER A 111 -6.00 -17.89 4.64
N THR A 112 -5.50 -18.89 5.37
CA THR A 112 -6.08 -19.23 6.69
C THR A 112 -6.01 -18.04 7.65
N LYS A 113 -4.84 -17.39 7.77
CA LYS A 113 -4.66 -16.21 8.62
C LYS A 113 -5.60 -15.08 8.16
N SER A 114 -5.70 -14.80 6.86
CA SER A 114 -6.52 -13.69 6.34
C SER A 114 -8.01 -13.87 6.66
N PHE A 115 -8.56 -15.08 6.47
CA PHE A 115 -9.94 -15.39 6.82
C PHE A 115 -10.19 -15.28 8.33
N GLN A 116 -9.26 -15.76 9.16
CA GLN A 116 -9.38 -15.65 10.62
C GLN A 116 -9.35 -14.19 11.08
N VAL A 117 -8.45 -13.37 10.51
CA VAL A 117 -8.39 -11.93 10.78
C VAL A 117 -9.68 -11.24 10.36
N GLN A 118 -10.18 -11.52 9.16
CA GLN A 118 -11.41 -10.93 8.66
C GLN A 118 -12.59 -11.24 9.60
N MET A 119 -12.81 -12.53 9.93
CA MET A 119 -13.91 -12.93 10.81
C MET A 119 -13.78 -12.31 12.22
N LEU A 120 -12.56 -12.20 12.74
CA LEU A 120 -12.30 -11.56 14.02
C LEU A 120 -12.65 -10.07 13.98
N LEU A 121 -12.19 -9.35 12.95
CA LEU A 121 -12.45 -7.92 12.80
C LEU A 121 -13.92 -7.63 12.52
N ASP A 122 -14.59 -8.47 11.72
CA ASP A 122 -16.03 -8.38 11.47
C ASP A 122 -16.81 -8.56 12.78
N ALA A 123 -16.46 -9.55 13.61
CA ALA A 123 -17.10 -9.75 14.91
C ALA A 123 -16.89 -8.57 15.87
N ILE A 124 -15.70 -7.96 15.87
CA ILE A 124 -15.42 -6.74 16.65
C ILE A 124 -16.23 -5.57 16.12
N ALA A 125 -16.30 -5.38 14.80
CA ALA A 125 -17.06 -4.31 14.17
C ALA A 125 -18.56 -4.42 14.49
N GLU A 126 -19.12 -5.64 14.46
CA GLU A 126 -20.50 -5.90 14.87
C GLU A 126 -20.73 -5.62 16.37
N ALA A 127 -19.84 -6.11 17.24
CA ALA A 127 -19.96 -5.95 18.69
C ALA A 127 -19.88 -4.48 19.13
N GLU A 128 -18.95 -3.72 18.54
CA GLU A 128 -18.73 -2.30 18.83
C GLU A 128 -19.63 -1.38 17.98
N GLN A 129 -20.46 -1.95 17.10
CA GLN A 129 -21.33 -1.23 16.16
C GLN A 129 -20.59 -0.18 15.32
N VAL A 130 -19.39 -0.54 14.87
CA VAL A 130 -18.60 0.31 13.98
C VAL A 130 -19.34 0.44 12.66
N LYS A 131 -19.62 1.68 12.25
CA LYS A 131 -20.32 1.99 11.00
C LYS A 131 -19.50 2.98 10.20
N VAL A 132 -19.25 2.64 8.95
CA VAL A 132 -18.71 3.59 7.97
C VAL A 132 -19.86 4.50 7.54
N ASN A 133 -19.68 5.80 7.70
CA ASN A 133 -20.66 6.74 7.16
C ASN A 133 -20.33 7.10 5.71
N GLU A 134 -21.34 7.58 4.97
CA GLU A 134 -21.20 7.92 3.55
C GLU A 134 -20.10 8.96 3.30
N ASN A 135 -19.92 9.92 4.22
CA ASN A 135 -18.90 10.94 4.07
C ASN A 135 -17.48 10.36 4.22
N GLU A 136 -17.25 9.46 5.16
CA GLU A 136 -15.96 8.76 5.32
C GLU A 136 -15.63 7.94 4.08
N LEU A 137 -16.60 7.20 3.56
CA LEU A 137 -16.45 6.43 2.33
C LEU A 137 -16.11 7.35 1.15
N LEU A 138 -16.82 8.46 0.98
CA LEU A 138 -16.55 9.43 -0.09
C LEU A 138 -15.15 10.06 0.05
N GLN A 139 -14.74 10.43 1.26
CA GLN A 139 -13.41 10.99 1.51
C GLN A 139 -12.31 9.99 1.18
N TYR A 140 -12.49 8.73 1.60
CA TYR A 140 -11.59 7.65 1.26
C TYR A 140 -11.47 7.45 -0.26
N LEU A 141 -12.60 7.41 -0.97
CA LEU A 141 -12.61 7.23 -2.43
C LEU A 141 -11.92 8.38 -3.18
N ILE A 142 -12.09 9.62 -2.71
CA ILE A 142 -11.38 10.79 -3.27
C ILE A 142 -9.87 10.68 -3.02
N GLN A 143 -9.47 10.29 -1.81
CA GLN A 143 -8.06 10.12 -1.48
C GLN A 143 -7.43 8.98 -2.30
N ALA A 144 -8.14 7.86 -2.43
CA ALA A 144 -7.71 6.72 -3.23
C ALA A 144 -7.56 7.11 -4.71
N SER A 145 -8.55 7.80 -5.30
CA SER A 145 -8.49 8.18 -6.73
C SER A 145 -7.26 9.02 -7.08
N GLN A 146 -6.84 9.91 -6.17
CA GLN A 146 -5.63 10.73 -6.34
C GLN A 146 -4.36 9.88 -6.44
N SER A 147 -4.27 8.79 -5.66
CA SER A 147 -3.12 7.87 -5.72
C SER A 147 -3.02 7.12 -7.04
N TYR A 148 -4.17 6.87 -7.69
CA TYR A 148 -4.28 6.24 -9.01
C TYR A 148 -4.25 7.24 -10.17
N GLY A 149 -4.21 8.54 -9.89
CA GLY A 149 -4.27 9.60 -10.92
C GLY A 149 -5.60 9.63 -11.69
N MET A 150 -6.68 9.17 -11.07
CA MET A 150 -8.02 9.10 -11.67
C MET A 150 -8.96 10.15 -11.07
N GLU A 151 -9.90 10.65 -11.89
CA GLU A 151 -10.99 11.49 -11.41
C GLU A 151 -11.90 10.71 -10.44
N PRO A 152 -12.34 11.28 -9.31
CA PRO A 152 -13.08 10.54 -8.28
C PRO A 152 -14.33 9.83 -8.83
N ASN A 153 -15.11 10.49 -9.70
CA ASN A 153 -16.31 9.90 -10.29
C ASN A 153 -16.01 8.75 -11.27
N GLU A 154 -14.84 8.74 -11.89
CA GLU A 154 -14.40 7.64 -12.76
C GLU A 154 -13.91 6.47 -11.91
N PHE A 155 -13.12 6.76 -10.87
CA PHE A 155 -12.65 5.76 -9.93
C PHE A 155 -13.81 5.02 -9.25
N VAL A 156 -14.83 5.74 -8.76
CA VAL A 156 -16.02 5.12 -8.16
C VAL A 156 -16.71 4.16 -9.12
N LYS A 157 -16.85 4.51 -10.41
CA LYS A 157 -17.46 3.60 -11.40
C LYS A 157 -16.65 2.34 -11.58
N VAL A 158 -15.33 2.45 -11.68
CA VAL A 158 -14.44 1.28 -11.83
C VAL A 158 -14.52 0.38 -10.59
N VAL A 159 -14.52 0.96 -9.39
CA VAL A 159 -14.61 0.21 -8.13
C VAL A 159 -16.00 -0.42 -7.97
N ASP A 160 -17.07 0.25 -8.41
CA ASP A 160 -18.44 -0.29 -8.42
C ASP A 160 -18.60 -1.44 -9.43
N GLU A 161 -18.06 -1.28 -10.64
CA GLU A 161 -18.04 -2.32 -11.69
C GLU A 161 -17.27 -3.58 -11.26
N GLN A 162 -16.26 -3.41 -10.41
CA GLN A 162 -15.51 -4.51 -9.78
C GLN A 162 -16.22 -5.10 -8.55
N GLY A 163 -17.40 -4.59 -8.18
CA GLY A 163 -18.21 -5.06 -7.05
C GLY A 163 -17.64 -4.72 -5.66
N GLN A 164 -16.57 -3.93 -5.60
CA GLN A 164 -15.82 -3.65 -4.36
C GLN A 164 -16.52 -2.65 -3.42
N ILE A 165 -17.51 -1.91 -3.91
CA ILE A 165 -18.30 -0.95 -3.09
C ILE A 165 -19.43 -1.66 -2.31
N SER A 166 -19.95 -2.77 -2.85
CA SER A 166 -21.15 -3.44 -2.31
C SER A 166 -20.87 -4.46 -1.20
N GLN A 167 -19.65 -5.01 -1.19
CA GLN A 167 -19.15 -5.92 -0.17
C GLN A 167 -18.15 -5.11 0.65
N GLY A 168 -18.27 -5.03 1.97
CA GLY A 168 -17.41 -4.23 2.87
C GLY A 168 -15.90 -4.51 2.83
N THR A 169 -15.41 -5.20 1.80
CA THR A 169 -14.03 -5.58 1.51
C THR A 169 -13.07 -4.39 1.46
N ILE A 170 -13.52 -3.19 1.05
CA ILE A 170 -12.68 -1.98 1.10
C ILE A 170 -12.33 -1.57 2.55
N CYS A 171 -13.09 -2.02 3.55
CA CYS A 171 -12.92 -1.59 4.93
C CYS A 171 -11.90 -2.44 5.72
N CYS A 172 -11.52 -3.62 5.21
CA CYS A 172 -10.77 -4.63 5.99
C CYS A 172 -9.38 -4.98 5.46
N THR A 173 -8.89 -4.35 4.38
CA THR A 173 -7.49 -4.43 3.93
C THR A 173 -6.72 -3.16 4.32
#